data_AF-A0A2I0QG22-F1
#
_entry.id   AF-A0A2I0QG22-F1
#
_cell.length_a   1.000
_cell.length_b   1.000
_cell.length_c   1.000
_cell.angle_alpha   90.00
_cell.angle_beta   90.00
_cell.angle_gamma   90.00
#
_symmetry.space_group_name_H-M   'P 1'
#
loop_
_entity.id
_entity.type
_entity.pdbx_description
1 polymer ?
#
loop_
_entity_poly.entity_id
_entity_poly.type
_entity_poly.pdbx_seq_one_letter_code
_entity_poly.pdbx_strand_id
1 'polypeptide(L)' 'MDKLERDIKKLKENVPEKIKGKVIKLIYTSLPAGELIEEAKKKNVWVLRREKEVTELVIGTA' A
#
# COMPACT_ATOMS: atom_id res chain seq x y z
N MET A 1 -12.13 7.90 2.19
CA MET A 1 -10.93 7.03 2.29
C MET A 1 -9.97 7.50 3.40
N ASP A 2 -10.11 8.74 3.86
CA ASP A 2 -9.13 9.44 4.71
C ASP A 2 -9.05 8.96 6.17
N LYS A 3 -10.10 8.35 6.72
CA LYS A 3 -10.08 7.90 8.13
C LYS A 3 -9.07 6.77 8.34
N LEU A 4 -9.07 5.77 7.47
CA LEU A 4 -8.15 4.63 7.57
C LEU A 4 -6.70 5.08 7.44
N GLU A 5 -6.40 5.97 6.50
CA GLU A 5 -5.04 6.50 6.33
C GLU A 5 -4.58 7.30 7.53
N ARG A 6 -5.46 8.14 8.11
CA ARG A 6 -5.16 8.87 9.35
C ARG A 6 -4.93 7.93 10.53
N ASP A 7 -5.75 6.91 10.68
CA ASP A 7 -5.62 5.95 11.80
C ASP A 7 -4.35 5.11 11.64
N ILE A 8 -4.01 4.66 10.42
CA ILE A 8 -2.73 4.01 10.14
C ILE A 8 -1.55 4.95 10.42
N LYS A 9 -1.64 6.23 10.03
CA LYS A 9 -0.60 7.21 10.31
C LYS A 9 -0.37 7.37 11.81
N LYS A 10 -1.45 7.54 12.59
CA LYS A 10 -1.38 7.60 14.06
C LYS A 10 -0.75 6.34 14.65
N LEU A 11 -1.11 5.15 14.16
CA LEU A 11 -0.55 3.90 14.66
C LEU A 11 0.95 3.77 14.32
N LYS A 12 1.37 4.19 13.13
CA LYS A 12 2.80 4.24 12.76
C LYS A 12 3.60 5.20 13.64
N GLU A 13 3.02 6.34 13.99
CA GLU A 13 3.68 7.36 14.81
C GLU A 13 3.73 6.98 16.30
N ASN A 14 2.68 6.35 16.84
CA ASN A 14 2.57 6.10 18.28
C ASN A 14 2.98 4.68 18.70
N VAL A 15 2.77 3.67 17.86
CA VAL A 15 3.00 2.24 18.17
C VAL A 15 3.46 1.46 16.92
N PRO A 16 4.58 1.83 16.29
CA PRO A 16 5.04 1.27 15.01
C PRO A 16 5.19 -0.26 15.04
N GLU A 17 5.62 -0.84 16.17
CA GLU A 17 5.79 -2.28 16.36
C GLU A 17 4.50 -3.10 16.20
N LYS A 18 3.34 -2.47 16.41
CA LYS A 18 2.03 -3.12 16.22
C LYS A 18 1.61 -3.21 14.76
N ILE A 19 2.18 -2.39 13.88
CA ILE A 19 1.85 -2.35 12.45
C ILE A 19 3.00 -2.86 11.56
N LYS A 20 4.25 -2.74 12.02
CA LYS A 20 5.46 -3.12 11.27
C LYS A 20 5.37 -4.56 10.79
N GLY A 21 5.48 -4.76 9.47
CA GLY A 21 5.40 -6.07 8.84
C GLY A 21 4.03 -6.77 8.89
N LYS A 22 3.01 -6.14 9.49
CA LYS A 22 1.65 -6.73 9.65
C LYS A 22 0.60 -6.13 8.72
N VAL A 23 0.88 -4.97 8.12
CA VAL A 23 -0.06 -4.27 7.25
C VAL A 23 0.59 -4.02 5.89
N ILE A 24 -0.09 -4.44 4.84
CA ILE A 24 0.28 -4.21 3.44
C ILE A 24 -0.84 -3.40 2.78
N LYS A 25 -0.47 -2.35 2.04
CA LYS A 25 -1.41 -1.58 1.25
C LYS A 25 -1.49 -2.19 -0.16
N LEU A 26 -2.64 -2.78 -0.47
CA LEU A 26 -2.86 -3.55 -1.70
C LEU A 26 -4.03 -2.96 -2.50
N ILE A 27 -3.87 -2.91 -3.82
CA ILE A 27 -4.97 -2.76 -4.77
C ILE A 27 -4.97 -3.99 -5.68
N TYR A 28 -6.08 -4.73 -5.69
CA TYR A 28 -6.30 -5.80 -6.65
C TYR A 28 -7.25 -5.32 -7.75
N THR A 29 -6.79 -5.28 -8.99
CA THR A 29 -7.58 -4.76 -10.13
C THR A 29 -7.28 -5.51 -11.42
N SER A 30 -8.29 -5.64 -12.29
CA SER A 30 -8.17 -6.37 -13.55
C SER A 30 -7.44 -5.58 -14.64
N LEU A 31 -7.69 -4.27 -14.71
CA LEU A 31 -7.17 -3.38 -15.77
C LEU A 31 -6.70 -2.05 -15.15
N PRO A 32 -5.51 -2.02 -14.51
CA PRO A 32 -4.97 -0.77 -13.99
C PRO A 32 -4.52 0.15 -15.14
N ALA A 33 -5.00 1.40 -15.13
CA ALA A 33 -4.50 2.42 -16.06
C ALA A 33 -3.04 2.79 -15.73
N GLY A 34 -2.24 3.10 -16.75
CA GLY A 34 -0.80 3.39 -16.60
C GLY A 34 -0.52 4.50 -15.58
N GLU A 35 -1.28 5.59 -15.64
CA GLU A 35 -1.19 6.71 -14.70
C GLU A 35 -1.45 6.30 -13.24
N LEU A 36 -2.36 5.35 -13.00
CA LEU A 36 -2.68 4.84 -11.67
C LEU A 36 -1.57 3.93 -11.14
N ILE A 37 -0.88 3.20 -12.02
CA ILE A 37 0.29 2.40 -11.65
C ILE A 37 1.42 3.31 -11.17
N GLU A 38 1.70 4.40 -11.91
CA GLU A 38 2.74 5.35 -11.52
C GLU A 38 2.43 6.06 -10.19
N GLU A 39 1.16 6.41 -9.96
CA GLU A 39 0.73 6.98 -8.69
C GLU A 39 0.83 5.96 -7.54
N ALA A 40 0.49 4.70 -7.80
CA ALA A 40 0.62 3.62 -6.82
C ALA A 40 2.08 3.39 -6.40
N LYS A 41 3.02 3.44 -7.34
CA LYS A 41 4.47 3.37 -7.05
C LYS A 41 4.90 4.49 -6.12
N LYS A 42 4.53 5.74 -6.42
CA LYS A 42 4.85 6.91 -5.56
C LYS A 42 4.31 6.75 -4.13
N LYS A 43 3.20 6.04 -3.98
CA LYS A 43 2.52 5.82 -2.69
C LYS A 43 2.89 4.49 -2.02
N ASN A 44 3.86 3.73 -2.56
CA ASN A 44 4.24 2.40 -2.07
C ASN A 44 3.02 1.47 -1.92
N VAL A 45 2.12 1.49 -2.90
CA VAL A 45 0.96 0.61 -2.97
C VAL A 45 1.30 -0.58 -3.84
N TRP A 46 1.13 -1.78 -3.30
CA TRP A 46 1.26 -3.00 -4.05
C TRP A 46 0.03 -3.17 -4.95
N VAL A 47 0.23 -3.31 -6.26
CA VAL A 47 -0.84 -3.47 -7.23
C VAL A 47 -0.73 -4.84 -7.82
N LEU A 48 -1.78 -5.63 -7.62
CA LEU A 48 -1.92 -6.96 -8.15
C LEU A 48 -2.98 -6.98 -9.23
N ARG A 49 -2.72 -7.73 -10.29
CA ARG A 49 -3.75 -8.22 -11.20
C ARG A 49 -3.72 -9.73 -11.20
N ARG A 50 -4.77 -10.36 -11.72
CA ARG A 50 -4.99 -11.81 -11.66
C ARG A 50 -3.76 -12.65 -11.98
N GLU A 51 -2.97 -12.21 -12.95
CA GLU A 51 -1.90 -13.00 -13.56
C GLU A 51 -0.50 -12.62 -13.08
N LYS A 52 -0.33 -11.42 -12.51
CA LYS A 52 0.99 -10.92 -12.11
C LYS A 52 0.91 -9.73 -11.17
N GLU A 53 2.04 -9.46 -10.54
CA GLU A 53 2.31 -8.21 -9.86
C GLU A 53 2.57 -7.09 -10.86
N VAL A 54 2.04 -5.90 -10.58
CA VAL A 54 2.16 -4.71 -11.45
C VAL A 54 3.08 -3.67 -10.82
N THR A 55 3.16 -3.63 -9.49
CA THR A 55 4.16 -2.89 -8.71
C THR A 55 4.82 -3.81 -7.71
N GLU A 56 5.95 -3.37 -7.14
CA GLU A 56 6.69 -4.14 -6.15
C GLU A 56 6.02 -4.05 -4.76
N LEU A 57 6.12 -5.12 -3.98
CA LEU A 57 5.71 -5.12 -2.59
C LEU A 57 6.73 -4.36 -1.75
N VAL A 58 6.34 -3.19 -1.25
CA VAL A 58 7.13 -2.43 -0.28
C VAL A 58 6.57 -2.65 1.11
N ILE A 59 7.25 -3.47 1.92
CA ILE A 59 6.94 -3.60 3.33
C ILE A 59 7.62 -2.44 4.06
N GLY A 60 6.81 -1.53 4.60
CA GLY A 60 7.34 -0.39 5.36
C GLY A 60 8.18 -0.88 6.55
N THR A 61 9.50 -0.75 6.44
CA THR A 61 10.41 -0.78 7.58
C THR A 61 10.26 0.56 8.28
N ALA A 62 9.41 0.61 9.31
CA ALA A 62 9.38 1.76 10.21
C ALA A 62 10.78 2.05 10.76
#